data_AF-W2HN36-F1
#
_entry.id   AF-W2HN36-F1
#
_cell.length_a   1.000
_cell.length_b   1.000
_cell.length_c   1.000
_cell.angle_alpha   90.00
_cell.angle_beta   90.00
_cell.angle_gamma   90.00
#
_symmetry.space_group_name_H-M   'P 1'
#
loop_
_entity.id
_entity.type
_entity.pdbx_description
1 polymer ?
#
loop_
_entity_poly.entity_id
_entity_poly.type
_entity_poly.pdbx_seq_one_letter_code
_entity_poly.pdbx_strand_id
1 'polypeptide(L)' 'MVATAEVDPGLVALGWVDNKPGYFLASHVSTAITSINRREKDGSISTVVCPKLVREYQ' A
#
# COMPACT_ATOMS: atom_id res chain seq x y z
N MET A 1 -7.27 -1.74 5.34
CA MET A 1 -7.98 -0.73 6.16
C MET A 1 -7.27 0.60 6.01
N VAL A 2 -8.00 1.71 5.83
CA VAL A 2 -7.44 3.07 5.73
C VAL A 2 -8.13 3.96 6.77
N ALA A 3 -7.35 4.76 7.49
CA ALA A 3 -7.85 5.83 8.36
C ALA A 3 -7.09 7.13 8.04
N THR A 4 -7.79 8.25 8.08
CA THR A 4 -7.23 9.61 7.90
C THR A 4 -7.34 10.36 9.23
N ALA A 5 -6.37 11.23 9.55
CA ALA A 5 -6.50 12.09 10.71
C ALA A 5 -7.60 13.14 10.50
N GLU A 6 -8.29 13.50 11.58
CA GLU A 6 -9.40 14.47 11.55
C GLU A 6 -8.91 15.89 11.28
N VAL A 7 -7.79 16.28 11.90
CA VAL A 7 -7.22 17.63 11.81
C VAL A 7 -6.35 17.81 10.56
N ASP A 8 -5.73 16.73 10.09
CA ASP A 8 -4.93 16.71 8.87
C ASP A 8 -5.34 15.50 8.00
N PRO A 9 -6.31 15.68 7.09
CA PRO A 9 -6.73 14.62 6.18
C PRO A 9 -5.61 14.10 5.26
N GLY A 10 -4.48 14.83 5.16
CA GLY A 10 -3.28 14.37 4.46
C GLY A 10 -2.55 13.26 5.21
N LEU A 11 -2.68 13.17 6.52
CA LEU A 11 -2.09 12.11 7.34
C LEU A 11 -2.95 10.84 7.29
N VAL A 12 -2.40 9.77 6.74
CA VAL A 12 -3.06 8.48 6.54
C VAL A 12 -2.34 7.35 7.26
N ALA A 13 -3.13 6.55 7.98
CA ALA A 13 -2.74 5.24 8.48
C ALA A 13 -3.36 4.15 7.59
N LEU A 14 -2.53 3.26 7.06
CA LEU A 14 -2.93 2.21 6.14
C LEU A 14 -2.44 0.85 6.65
N GLY A 15 -3.37 -0.07 6.86
CA GLY A 15 -3.08 -1.49 7.00
C GLY A 15 -3.33 -2.21 5.68
N TRP A 16 -2.30 -2.82 5.10
CA TRP A 16 -2.38 -3.61 3.88
C TRP A 16 -1.87 -5.04 4.15
N VAL A 17 -2.59 -6.03 3.64
CA VAL A 17 -2.22 -7.44 3.79
C VAL A 17 -2.25 -8.06 2.41
N ASP A 18 -1.10 -8.56 2.00
CA ASP A 18 -0.96 -9.46 0.86
C ASP A 18 -0.45 -10.81 1.38
N ASN A 19 0.85 -11.11 1.32
CA ASN A 19 1.40 -12.31 1.97
C ASN A 19 1.64 -12.14 3.48
N LYS A 20 1.98 -10.93 3.93
CA LYS A 20 2.19 -10.56 5.33
C LYS A 20 1.56 -9.19 5.58
N PRO A 21 1.05 -8.92 6.80
CA PRO A 21 0.51 -7.62 7.13
C PRO A 21 1.63 -6.56 7.16
N GLY A 22 1.39 -5.45 6.48
CA GLY A 22 2.18 -4.22 6.51
C GLY A 22 1.33 -3.05 6.98
N TYR A 23 1.89 -2.25 7.88
CA TYR A 23 1.25 -1.05 8.41
C TYR A 23 2.07 0.16 8.00
N PHE A 24 1.41 1.16 7.44
CA PHE A 24 2.00 2.39 6.94
C PHE A 24 1.38 3.58 7.65
N LEU A 25 2.23 4.56 7.97
CA LEU A 25 1.82 5.89 8.39
C LEU A 25 2.52 6.88 7.47
N ALA A 26 1.77 7.69 6.74
CA ALA A 26 2.30 8.58 5.73
C ALA A 26 1.47 9.86 5.60
N SER A 27 2.10 10.94 5.15
CA SER A 27 1.46 12.25 4.95
C SER A 27 1.46 12.64 3.48
N HIS A 28 0.33 13.14 2.98
CA HIS A 28 0.14 13.67 1.63
C HIS A 28 0.47 12.68 0.50
N VAL A 29 0.19 11.40 0.74
CA VAL A 29 0.36 10.31 -0.24
C VAL A 29 -0.98 9.79 -0.73
N SER A 30 -0.97 9.16 -1.89
CA SER A 30 -2.19 8.56 -2.44
C SER A 30 -2.41 7.14 -1.91
N THR A 31 -3.62 6.86 -1.44
CA THR A 31 -4.08 5.52 -1.06
C THR A 31 -4.94 4.86 -2.15
N ALA A 32 -5.02 5.48 -3.34
CA ALA A 32 -5.78 4.93 -4.47
C ALA A 32 -5.31 3.52 -4.82
N ILE A 33 -6.23 2.66 -5.25
CA ILE A 33 -5.90 1.30 -5.64
C ILE A 33 -5.06 1.32 -6.93
N THR A 34 -3.98 0.56 -6.93
CA THR A 34 -3.12 0.30 -8.09
C THR A 34 -2.68 -1.17 -8.09
N SER A 35 -1.75 -1.52 -8.96
CA SER A 35 -1.15 -2.84 -9.02
C SER A 35 0.36 -2.76 -9.19
N ILE A 36 1.06 -3.76 -8.66
CA ILE A 36 2.49 -3.98 -8.89
C ILE A 36 2.72 -5.37 -9.44
N ASN A 37 3.76 -5.50 -10.27
CA ASN A 37 4.25 -6.79 -10.71
C ASN A 37 5.25 -7.30 -9.68
N ARG A 38 4.93 -8.41 -9.02
CA ARG A 38 5.82 -9.07 -8.07
C ARG A 38 6.41 -10.31 -8.71
N ARG A 39 7.72 -10.49 -8.53
CA ARG A 39 8.39 -11.75 -8.85
C ARG A 39 8.27 -12.72 -7.68
N GLU A 40 7.70 -13.88 -7.93
CA GLU A 40 7.56 -14.96 -6.96
C GLU A 40 8.85 -15.79 -6.84
N LYS A 41 8.93 -16.62 -5.80
CA LYS A 41 10.11 -17.47 -5.52
C LYS A 41 10.41 -18.48 -6.63
N ASP A 42 9.39 -18.92 -7.37
CA ASP A 42 9.51 -19.83 -8.51
C ASP A 42 9.94 -19.12 -9.81
N GLY A 43 10.11 -17.78 -9.77
CA GLY A 43 10.47 -16.97 -10.91
C GLY A 43 9.29 -16.48 -11.75
N SER A 44 8.06 -16.88 -11.44
CA SER A 44 6.85 -16.35 -12.07
C SER A 44 6.61 -14.88 -11.68
N ILE A 45 5.84 -14.17 -12.50
CA ILE A 45 5.44 -12.78 -12.24
C ILE A 45 3.94 -12.77 -11.96
N SER A 46 3.56 -12.25 -10.80
CA SER A 46 2.18 -12.07 -10.37
C SER A 46 1.82 -10.59 -10.30
N THR A 47 0.57 -10.26 -10.64
CA THR A 47 0.04 -8.90 -10.48
C THR A 47 -0.67 -8.81 -9.14
N VAL A 48 -0.15 -7.99 -8.23
CA VAL A 48 -0.71 -7.80 -6.88
C VAL A 48 -1.41 -6.45 -6.81
N VAL A 49 -2.67 -6.46 -6.35
CA VAL A 49 -3.44 -5.23 -6.10
C VAL A 49 -3.01 -4.62 -4.77
N CYS A 50 -2.60 -3.36 -4.80
CA CYS A 50 -2.12 -2.66 -3.62
C CYS A 50 -2.48 -1.17 -3.65
N PRO A 51 -2.52 -0.50 -2.50
CA PRO A 51 -2.59 0.96 -2.45
C PRO A 51 -1.37 1.61 -3.11
N LYS A 52 -1.55 2.77 -3.73
CA LYS A 52 -0.48 3.49 -4.45
C LYS A 52 0.72 3.82 -3.57
N LEU A 53 0.48 4.17 -2.31
CA LEU A 53 1.51 4.30 -1.28
C LEU A 53 2.45 3.08 -1.18
N VAL A 54 1.90 1.85 -1.25
CA VAL A 54 2.71 0.62 -1.15
C VAL A 54 3.64 0.48 -2.36
N ARG A 55 3.19 0.90 -3.54
CA ARG A 55 4.01 0.92 -4.75
C ARG A 55 5.12 1.97 -4.67
N GLU A 56 4.82 3.15 -4.11
CA GLU A 56 5.77 4.27 -4.03
C GLU A 56 6.81 4.11 -2.92
N TYR A 57 6.53 3.28 -1.91
CA TYR A 57 7.45 3.00 -0.81
C TYR A 57 8.58 1.99 -1.15
N GLN A 58 8.52 1.34 -2.32
CA GLN A 58 9.43 0.23 -2.69
C GLN A 58 10.92 0.61 -2.73
#